data_AF-A0A3N5RY82-F1
#
_entry.id   AF-A0A3N5RY82-F1
#
_cell.length_a   1.000
_cell.length_b   1.000
_cell.length_c   1.000
_cell.angle_alpha   90.00
_cell.angle_beta   90.00
_cell.angle_gamma   90.00
#
_symmetry.space_group_name_H-M   'P 1'
#
loop_
_entity.id
_entity.type
_entity.pdbx_description
1 polymer ?
#
loop_
_entity_poly.entity_id
_entity_poly.type
_entity_poly.pdbx_seq_one_letter_code
_entity_poly.pdbx_strand_id
1 'polypeptide(L)'
;MATTQKTKLLIWVTVLALVMACTIPSFATPSAPTVDPGLINILIAQTANAAATRTAAALPSATLTPSPIPTRNTETPTPTATSTVIFVFFSPTPLVFPTFTAGSSNEDYACQITRVSPGNGTLFNARDDFDAFWTVKNIGKKSWDRNSVDYLYLSGAKIHKVSGYDLAENVGRGRSINLGVDMRAPKASGSHSTTWTMRVGGETFCPLRMTIVVR
;
A
#
# COMPACT_ATOMS: atom_id res chain seq x y z
N MET A 1 -18.16 -48.35 -70.07
CA MET A 1 -16.92 -48.65 -69.31
C MET A 1 -16.67 -47.67 -68.14
N ALA A 2 -17.71 -47.22 -67.41
CA ALA A 2 -17.53 -46.25 -66.30
C ALA A 2 -17.90 -46.79 -64.90
N THR A 3 -18.54 -47.97 -64.82
CA THR A 3 -19.03 -48.52 -63.55
C THR A 3 -17.96 -49.30 -62.79
N THR A 4 -17.03 -49.94 -63.50
CA THR A 4 -16.00 -50.83 -62.91
C THR A 4 -14.90 -50.09 -62.14
N GLN A 5 -14.65 -48.82 -62.48
CA GLN A 5 -13.59 -48.02 -61.85
C GLN A 5 -14.01 -47.45 -60.48
N LYS A 6 -15.30 -47.09 -60.33
CA LYS A 6 -15.86 -46.60 -59.07
C LYS A 6 -15.92 -47.71 -58.00
N THR A 7 -16.25 -48.94 -58.38
CA THR A 7 -16.25 -50.09 -57.44
C THR A 7 -14.84 -50.44 -56.98
N LYS A 8 -13.84 -50.39 -57.87
CA LYS A 8 -12.44 -50.60 -57.49
C LYS A 8 -11.94 -49.52 -56.53
N LEU A 9 -12.25 -48.25 -56.80
CA LEU A 9 -11.86 -47.15 -55.91
C LEU A 9 -12.50 -47.29 -54.52
N LEU A 10 -13.77 -47.68 -54.44
CA LEU A 10 -14.46 -47.89 -53.17
C LEU A 10 -13.82 -49.03 -52.34
N ILE A 11 -13.42 -50.11 -52.99
CA ILE A 11 -12.74 -51.25 -52.34
C ILE A 11 -11.36 -50.84 -51.81
N TRP A 12 -10.60 -50.04 -52.56
CA TRP A 12 -9.30 -49.56 -52.10
C TRP A 12 -9.42 -48.60 -50.90
N VAL A 13 -10.45 -47.76 -50.86
CA VAL A 13 -10.69 -46.84 -49.74
C VAL A 13 -11.14 -47.60 -48.48
N THR A 14 -11.98 -48.63 -48.61
CA THR A 14 -12.38 -49.44 -47.44
C THR A 14 -11.25 -50.30 -46.90
N VAL A 15 -10.37 -50.84 -47.75
CA VAL A 15 -9.17 -51.57 -47.30
C VAL A 15 -8.20 -50.64 -46.58
N LEU A 16 -7.99 -49.41 -47.08
CA LEU A 16 -7.11 -48.43 -46.41
C LEU A 16 -7.65 -48.00 -45.03
N ALA A 17 -8.97 -47.87 -44.90
CA ALA A 17 -9.61 -47.55 -43.61
C ALA A 17 -9.48 -48.69 -42.59
N LEU A 18 -9.55 -49.96 -43.04
CA LEU A 18 -9.42 -51.13 -42.17
C LEU A 18 -7.98 -51.31 -41.62
N VAL A 19 -6.95 -50.95 -42.41
CA VAL A 19 -5.55 -51.06 -42.00
C VAL A 19 -5.16 -50.00 -40.96
N MET A 20 -5.75 -48.80 -41.01
CA MET A 20 -5.50 -47.76 -39.99
C MET A 20 -6.14 -48.06 -38.63
N ALA A 21 -7.20 -48.88 -38.55
CA ALA A 21 -7.86 -49.22 -37.30
C ALA A 21 -7.06 -50.19 -36.40
N CYS A 22 -5.97 -50.79 -36.90
CA CYS A 22 -5.23 -51.84 -36.21
C CYS A 22 -3.95 -51.35 -35.48
N THR A 23 -3.77 -50.03 -35.31
CA THR A 23 -2.60 -49.47 -34.61
C THR A 23 -3.01 -48.66 -33.38
N ILE A 24 -3.51 -49.34 -32.36
CA ILE A 24 -3.64 -48.77 -31.01
C ILE A 24 -2.41 -49.20 -30.21
N PRO A 25 -1.40 -48.33 -29.98
CA PRO A 25 -0.37 -48.62 -29.01
C PRO A 25 -1.01 -48.68 -27.61
N SER A 26 -1.00 -49.86 -26.99
CA SER A 26 -1.35 -50.02 -25.58
C SER A 26 -0.33 -49.28 -24.72
N PHE A 27 -0.65 -48.05 -24.33
CA PHE A 27 0.08 -47.36 -23.27
C PHE A 27 -0.22 -48.05 -21.95
N ALA A 28 0.74 -48.82 -21.44
CA ALA A 28 0.73 -49.25 -20.05
C ALA A 28 0.82 -47.99 -19.19
N THR A 29 -0.23 -47.71 -18.41
CA THR A 29 -0.21 -46.64 -17.43
C THR A 29 0.81 -46.99 -16.33
N PRO A 30 1.75 -46.10 -15.97
CA PRO A 30 2.57 -46.32 -14.79
C PRO A 30 1.64 -46.30 -13.57
N SER A 31 1.61 -47.40 -12.81
CA SER A 31 0.93 -47.41 -11.53
C SER A 31 1.58 -46.36 -10.62
N ALA A 32 0.74 -45.53 -9.99
CA ALA A 32 1.20 -44.52 -9.05
C ALA A 32 2.00 -45.19 -7.91
N PRO A 33 3.08 -44.57 -7.42
CA PRO A 33 3.83 -45.10 -6.29
C PRO A 33 2.88 -45.22 -5.08
N THR A 34 2.78 -46.42 -4.53
CA THR A 34 2.06 -46.68 -3.29
C THR A 34 2.77 -45.95 -2.16
N VAL A 35 2.18 -44.85 -1.69
CA VAL A 35 2.68 -44.09 -0.54
C VAL A 35 2.39 -44.90 0.72
N ASP A 36 3.44 -45.35 1.41
CA ASP A 36 3.34 -46.04 2.69
C ASP A 36 2.77 -45.06 3.76
N PRO A 37 1.61 -45.36 4.37
CA PRO A 37 1.03 -44.53 5.42
C PRO A 37 1.97 -44.29 6.61
N GLY A 38 2.93 -45.20 6.85
CA GLY A 38 3.92 -45.06 7.91
C GLY A 38 4.83 -43.82 7.73
N LEU A 39 5.24 -43.52 6.49
CA LEU A 39 6.11 -42.38 6.19
C LEU A 39 5.39 -41.04 6.38
N ILE A 40 4.09 -40.97 6.07
CA ILE A 40 3.26 -39.77 6.26
C ILE A 40 3.19 -39.42 7.75
N ASN A 41 2.96 -40.40 8.62
CA ASN A 41 2.89 -40.16 10.07
C ASN A 41 4.23 -39.63 10.64
N ILE A 42 5.35 -40.12 10.13
CA ILE A 42 6.69 -39.65 10.55
C ILE A 42 6.91 -38.19 10.12
N LEU A 43 6.55 -37.83 8.89
CA LEU A 43 6.67 -36.46 8.38
C LEU A 43 5.81 -35.47 9.19
N ILE A 44 4.58 -35.87 9.56
CA ILE A 44 3.68 -35.06 10.38
C ILE A 44 4.28 -34.87 11.78
N ALA A 45 4.77 -35.94 12.41
CA ALA A 45 5.37 -35.86 13.74
C ALA A 45 6.64 -35.00 13.77
N GLN A 46 7.52 -35.12 12.76
CA GLN A 46 8.71 -34.30 12.64
C GLN A 46 8.37 -32.82 12.45
N THR A 47 7.38 -32.51 11.62
CA THR A 47 6.94 -31.14 11.38
C THR A 47 6.32 -30.51 12.63
N ALA A 48 5.54 -31.29 13.39
CA ALA A 48 4.94 -30.85 14.66
C ALA A 48 6.02 -30.53 15.72
N ASN A 49 7.04 -31.39 15.85
CA ASN A 49 8.14 -31.18 16.81
C ASN A 49 8.99 -29.95 16.45
N ALA A 50 9.24 -29.73 15.16
CA ALA A 50 9.96 -28.54 14.68
C ALA A 50 9.16 -27.25 14.94
N ALA A 51 7.84 -27.27 14.75
CA ALA A 51 6.97 -26.14 15.05
C ALA A 51 6.91 -25.84 16.56
N ALA A 52 6.77 -26.88 17.40
CA ALA A 52 6.74 -26.73 18.85
C ALA A 52 8.02 -26.09 19.40
N THR A 53 9.18 -26.46 18.85
CA THR A 53 10.48 -25.89 19.24
C THR A 53 10.59 -24.40 18.92
N ARG A 54 10.05 -23.96 17.76
CA ARG A 54 10.03 -22.53 17.41
C ARG A 54 9.10 -21.72 18.29
N THR A 55 7.96 -22.28 18.69
CA THR A 55 7.05 -21.63 19.63
C THR A 55 7.69 -21.48 21.01
N ALA A 56 8.39 -22.52 21.50
CA ALA A 56 9.14 -22.48 22.75
C ALA A 56 10.21 -21.38 22.78
N ALA A 57 10.90 -21.15 21.66
CA ALA A 57 11.92 -20.10 21.52
C ALA A 57 11.34 -18.67 21.40
N ALA A 58 10.06 -18.54 21.04
CA ALA A 58 9.36 -17.25 20.91
C ALA A 58 8.61 -16.84 22.18
N LEU A 59 8.58 -17.69 23.21
CA LEU A 59 8.01 -17.32 24.50
C LEU A 59 8.90 -16.28 25.20
N PRO A 60 8.35 -15.13 25.62
CA PRO A 60 9.11 -14.12 26.35
C PRO A 60 9.63 -14.69 27.68
N SER A 61 10.91 -14.48 27.96
CA SER A 61 11.50 -14.80 29.25
C SER A 61 10.90 -13.87 30.32
N ALA A 62 10.53 -14.43 31.47
CA ALA A 62 9.98 -13.67 32.59
C ALA A 62 11.08 -12.75 33.17
N THR A 63 11.03 -11.48 32.81
CA THR A 63 11.88 -10.44 33.43
C THR A 63 11.43 -10.25 34.86
N LEU A 64 12.33 -10.47 35.83
CA LEU A 64 12.08 -10.17 37.24
C LEU A 64 11.96 -8.65 37.41
N THR A 65 10.77 -8.18 37.77
CA THR A 65 10.50 -6.78 38.12
C THR A 65 11.18 -6.46 39.46
N PRO A 66 12.09 -5.46 39.55
CA PRO A 66 12.69 -5.08 40.82
C PRO A 66 11.66 -4.41 41.75
N SER A 67 11.64 -4.87 43.00
CA SER A 67 10.82 -4.32 44.09
C SER A 67 11.38 -2.96 44.57
N PRO A 68 10.55 -1.95 44.88
CA PRO A 68 11.03 -0.66 45.35
C PRO A 68 11.60 -0.74 46.77
N ILE A 69 12.86 -0.33 46.93
CA ILE A 69 13.56 -0.14 48.21
C ILE A 69 13.28 1.30 48.70
N PRO A 70 13.03 1.55 50.00
CA PRO A 70 12.79 2.90 50.51
C PRO A 70 14.02 3.81 50.37
N THR A 71 13.82 4.99 49.77
CA THR A 71 14.85 5.97 49.43
C THR A 71 15.26 6.80 50.64
N ARG A 72 16.55 6.78 51.00
CA ARG A 72 17.20 7.77 51.88
C ARG A 72 17.55 9.00 51.04
N ASN A 73 17.14 10.18 51.50
CA ASN A 73 17.40 11.46 50.83
C ASN A 73 18.91 11.64 50.60
N THR A 74 19.30 11.55 49.33
CA THR A 74 20.63 11.93 48.82
C THR A 74 20.41 13.14 47.94
N GLU A 75 21.18 14.21 48.17
CA GLU A 75 21.09 15.41 47.34
C GLU A 75 21.35 15.07 45.86
N THR A 76 20.37 15.38 45.03
CA THR A 76 20.42 15.19 43.58
C THR A 76 21.40 16.21 42.99
N PRO A 77 22.50 15.79 42.34
CA PRO A 77 23.30 16.71 41.54
C PRO A 77 22.46 17.20 40.35
N THR A 78 22.48 18.51 40.13
CA THR A 78 21.87 19.19 38.98
C THR A 78 22.19 18.46 37.67
N PRO A 79 21.20 18.19 36.79
CA PRO A 79 21.43 17.43 35.57
C PRO A 79 22.37 18.20 34.63
N THR A 80 23.57 17.66 34.42
CA THR A 80 24.46 18.07 33.34
C THR A 80 23.84 17.64 32.02
N ALA A 81 23.77 18.56 31.05
CA ALA A 81 23.31 18.28 29.69
C ALA A 81 24.08 17.09 29.11
N THR A 82 23.41 15.95 28.97
CA THR A 82 23.99 14.78 28.32
C THR A 82 23.87 15.00 26.82
N SER A 83 25.00 15.00 26.12
CA SER A 83 25.06 15.08 24.66
C SER A 83 24.31 13.89 24.06
N THR A 84 23.07 14.08 23.64
CA THR A 84 22.32 13.10 22.87
C THR A 84 22.99 12.95 21.51
N VAL A 85 23.64 11.81 21.29
CA VAL A 85 24.12 11.41 19.96
C VAL A 85 22.89 11.05 19.13
N ILE A 86 22.50 11.95 18.22
CA ILE A 86 21.48 11.66 17.22
C ILE A 86 22.11 10.69 16.21
N PHE A 87 21.72 9.41 16.26
CA PHE A 87 22.06 8.46 15.20
C PHE A 87 21.25 8.82 13.95
N VAL A 88 21.87 9.57 13.04
CA VAL A 88 21.33 9.79 11.69
C VAL A 88 21.58 8.52 10.88
N PHE A 89 20.54 7.71 10.70
CA PHE A 89 20.58 6.60 9.74
C PHE A 89 20.59 7.17 8.32
N PHE A 90 21.78 7.32 7.73
CA PHE A 90 21.94 7.61 6.31
C PHE A 90 21.60 6.35 5.52
N SER A 91 20.41 6.32 4.91
CA SER A 91 20.13 5.34 3.85
C SER A 91 20.99 5.68 2.62
N PRO A 92 21.72 4.73 2.02
CA PRO A 92 22.53 4.97 0.82
C PRO A 92 21.67 5.20 -0.44
N THR A 93 20.35 5.03 -0.35
CA THR A 93 19.43 5.46 -1.41
C THR A 93 19.20 6.96 -1.31
N PRO A 94 19.57 7.76 -2.34
CA PRO A 94 19.14 9.14 -2.40
C PRO A 94 17.62 9.18 -2.31
N LEU A 95 17.09 9.91 -1.32
CA LEU A 95 15.67 10.18 -1.18
C LEU A 95 15.30 11.09 -2.36
N VAL A 96 14.90 10.48 -3.48
CA VAL A 96 14.45 11.21 -4.66
C VAL A 96 13.09 11.79 -4.34
N PHE A 97 13.09 12.97 -3.72
CA PHE A 97 11.90 13.80 -3.71
C PHE A 97 11.68 14.32 -5.12
N PRO A 98 10.45 14.30 -5.66
CA PRO A 98 10.15 15.00 -6.89
C PRO A 98 10.58 16.47 -6.75
N THR A 99 11.53 16.89 -7.58
CA THR A 99 12.00 18.27 -7.62
C THR A 99 10.91 19.11 -8.28
N PHE A 100 10.11 19.81 -7.48
CA PHE A 100 9.11 20.74 -7.99
C PHE A 100 9.78 22.06 -8.39
N THR A 101 9.89 22.31 -9.71
CA THR A 101 10.34 23.61 -10.25
C THR A 101 9.42 24.71 -9.71
N ALA A 102 9.98 25.80 -9.16
CA ALA A 102 9.16 26.90 -8.65
C ALA A 102 8.27 27.46 -9.76
N GLY A 103 6.97 27.16 -9.72
CA GLY A 103 6.00 27.68 -10.65
C GLY A 103 5.63 29.13 -10.33
N SER A 104 5.23 29.87 -11.36
CA SER A 104 4.50 31.13 -11.21
C SER A 104 3.28 31.06 -12.12
N SER A 105 2.12 31.46 -11.60
CA SER A 105 0.87 31.55 -12.36
C SER A 105 0.49 33.01 -12.60
N ASN A 106 -0.25 33.24 -13.69
CA ASN A 106 -0.89 34.53 -13.97
C ASN A 106 -2.26 34.68 -13.28
N GLU A 107 -2.77 33.63 -12.67
CA GLU A 107 -4.04 33.66 -11.92
C GLU A 107 -3.89 34.32 -10.55
N ASP A 108 -4.98 34.86 -10.04
CA ASP A 108 -5.03 35.43 -8.69
C ASP A 108 -4.77 34.36 -7.63
N TYR A 109 -5.45 33.22 -7.73
CA TYR A 109 -5.31 32.07 -6.84
C TYR A 109 -4.80 30.86 -7.61
N ALA A 110 -3.58 30.44 -7.32
CA ALA A 110 -3.00 29.25 -7.91
C ALA A 110 -2.02 28.60 -6.94
N CYS A 111 -1.99 27.27 -6.93
CA CYS A 111 -1.08 26.51 -6.08
C CYS A 111 -0.19 25.59 -6.92
N GLN A 112 0.91 25.19 -6.29
CA GLN A 112 1.69 24.05 -6.71
C GLN A 112 1.78 23.07 -5.56
N ILE A 113 1.34 21.83 -5.76
CA ILE A 113 1.55 20.76 -4.78
C ILE A 113 3.03 20.40 -4.82
N THR A 114 3.68 20.41 -3.67
CA THR A 114 5.11 20.10 -3.50
C THR A 114 5.34 18.80 -2.73
N ARG A 115 4.33 18.32 -1.99
CA ARG A 115 4.38 17.03 -1.29
C ARG A 115 2.97 16.53 -1.01
N VAL A 116 2.81 15.21 -1.05
CA VAL A 116 1.62 14.49 -0.57
C VAL A 116 2.09 13.41 0.39
N SER A 117 1.47 13.31 1.56
CA SER A 117 1.78 12.33 2.59
C SER A 117 0.48 11.88 3.27
N PRO A 118 0.18 10.59 3.40
CA PRO A 118 0.93 9.45 2.88
C PRO A 118 1.10 9.51 1.35
N GLY A 119 2.13 8.86 0.84
CA GLY A 119 2.33 8.78 -0.61
C GLY A 119 1.16 8.06 -1.29
N ASN A 120 0.89 8.38 -2.55
CA ASN A 120 -0.16 7.70 -3.29
C ASN A 120 0.08 6.19 -3.36
N GLY A 121 -0.95 5.41 -3.08
CA GLY A 121 -0.89 3.95 -3.02
C GLY A 121 -0.43 3.39 -1.67
N THR A 122 -0.26 4.22 -0.63
CA THR A 122 0.08 3.74 0.72
C THR A 122 -0.96 2.73 1.20
N LEU A 123 -0.48 1.63 1.80
CA LEU A 123 -1.30 0.53 2.30
C LEU A 123 -1.76 0.79 3.75
N PHE A 124 -3.06 0.63 3.98
CA PHE A 124 -3.70 0.72 5.29
C PHE A 124 -4.50 -0.55 5.60
N ASN A 125 -4.64 -0.91 6.87
CA ASN A 125 -5.66 -1.88 7.26
C ASN A 125 -7.03 -1.22 7.20
N ALA A 126 -8.06 -2.05 7.07
CA ALA A 126 -9.43 -1.59 7.22
C ALA A 126 -9.61 -0.84 8.56
N ARG A 127 -10.23 0.35 8.49
CA ARG A 127 -10.55 1.21 9.64
C ARG A 127 -9.39 1.93 10.32
N ASP A 128 -8.16 1.83 9.81
CA ASP A 128 -7.02 2.60 10.32
C ASP A 128 -7.30 4.11 10.28
N ASP A 129 -6.96 4.81 11.35
CA ASP A 129 -6.93 6.27 11.40
C ASP A 129 -5.57 6.77 10.90
N PHE A 130 -5.57 7.84 10.10
CA PHE A 130 -4.35 8.45 9.57
C PHE A 130 -4.57 9.91 9.19
N ASP A 131 -3.48 10.68 9.14
CA ASP A 131 -3.52 12.09 8.74
C ASP A 131 -2.99 12.25 7.33
N ALA A 132 -3.77 12.90 6.48
CA ALA A 132 -3.37 13.26 5.13
C ALA A 132 -2.85 14.70 5.10
N PHE A 133 -1.74 14.90 4.39
CA PHE A 133 -1.03 16.15 4.27
C PHE A 133 -0.73 16.47 2.81
N TRP A 134 -1.15 17.64 2.36
CA TRP A 134 -0.66 18.25 1.13
C TRP A 134 0.17 19.47 1.48
N THR A 135 1.45 19.44 1.13
CA THR A 135 2.28 20.65 1.19
C THR A 135 2.13 21.39 -0.12
N VAL A 136 1.54 22.58 -0.06
CA VAL A 136 1.26 23.40 -1.25
C VAL A 136 2.02 24.71 -1.17
N LYS A 137 2.45 25.20 -2.33
CA LYS A 137 3.08 26.51 -2.50
C LYS A 137 2.12 27.45 -3.21
N ASN A 138 1.99 28.69 -2.72
CA ASN A 138 1.26 29.73 -3.41
C ASN A 138 2.06 30.23 -4.61
N ILE A 139 1.56 29.98 -5.81
CA ILE A 139 2.16 30.43 -7.08
C ILE A 139 1.28 31.50 -7.78
N GLY A 140 0.18 31.91 -7.16
CA GLY A 140 -0.72 32.95 -7.66
C GLY A 140 -0.23 34.37 -7.38
N LYS A 141 -1.05 35.35 -7.75
CA LYS A 141 -0.77 36.77 -7.51
C LYS A 141 -1.21 37.23 -6.11
N LYS A 142 -2.29 36.68 -5.57
CA LYS A 142 -2.86 37.08 -4.27
C LYS A 142 -2.37 36.20 -3.12
N SER A 143 -2.21 36.81 -1.95
CA SER A 143 -2.01 36.08 -0.70
C SER A 143 -3.28 35.32 -0.33
N TRP A 144 -3.14 34.14 0.25
CA TRP A 144 -4.27 33.40 0.81
C TRP A 144 -4.49 33.88 2.24
N ASP A 145 -5.65 34.47 2.50
CA ASP A 145 -6.05 34.88 3.84
C ASP A 145 -6.71 33.71 4.58
N ARG A 146 -6.27 33.45 5.81
CA ARG A 146 -6.69 32.29 6.60
C ARG A 146 -8.16 32.28 6.98
N ASN A 147 -8.84 33.42 6.94
CA ASN A 147 -10.26 33.55 7.27
C ASN A 147 -11.14 33.58 6.01
N SER A 148 -10.53 33.57 4.82
CA SER A 148 -11.23 33.67 3.54
C SER A 148 -11.00 32.45 2.64
N VAL A 149 -9.92 31.71 2.90
CA VAL A 149 -9.53 30.53 2.15
C VAL A 149 -9.68 29.29 3.01
N ASP A 150 -10.44 28.32 2.49
CA ASP A 150 -10.66 27.03 3.13
C ASP A 150 -10.11 25.92 2.23
N TYR A 151 -9.88 24.74 2.81
CA TYR A 151 -9.68 23.53 2.03
C TYR A 151 -10.71 22.48 2.41
N LEU A 152 -11.39 21.93 1.41
CA LEU A 152 -12.57 21.10 1.59
C LEU A 152 -12.61 19.92 0.62
N TYR A 153 -13.38 18.91 1.02
CA TYR A 153 -13.63 17.74 0.22
C TYR A 153 -14.42 18.12 -1.03
N LEU A 154 -13.90 17.74 -2.20
CA LEU A 154 -14.54 18.01 -3.50
C LEU A 154 -15.27 16.78 -4.02
N SER A 155 -14.59 15.63 -4.11
CA SER A 155 -15.15 14.41 -4.73
C SER A 155 -14.34 13.13 -4.43
N GLY A 156 -14.85 11.98 -4.86
CA GLY A 156 -14.20 10.68 -4.69
C GLY A 156 -14.64 9.92 -3.42
N ALA A 157 -13.69 9.27 -2.77
CA ALA A 157 -13.90 8.51 -1.55
C ALA A 157 -14.03 9.46 -0.34
N LYS A 158 -15.14 9.33 0.39
CA LYS A 158 -15.42 10.07 1.64
C LYS A 158 -14.77 9.37 2.84
N ILE A 159 -13.45 9.43 2.89
CA ILE A 159 -12.63 8.78 3.93
C ILE A 159 -12.13 9.77 4.99
N HIS A 160 -12.72 10.95 5.05
CA HIS A 160 -12.38 12.01 6.00
C HIS A 160 -13.30 11.98 7.22
N LYS A 161 -12.82 12.51 8.35
CA LYS A 161 -13.64 12.71 9.55
C LYS A 161 -14.44 14.02 9.49
N VAL A 162 -13.83 15.07 8.95
CA VAL A 162 -14.42 16.40 8.72
C VAL A 162 -14.21 16.78 7.26
N SER A 163 -15.18 17.47 6.65
CA SER A 163 -15.21 17.73 5.20
C SER A 163 -14.57 19.05 4.77
N GLY A 164 -14.08 19.88 5.70
CA GLY A 164 -13.49 21.18 5.42
C GLY A 164 -12.77 21.79 6.62
N TYR A 165 -11.78 22.63 6.34
CA TYR A 165 -10.87 23.23 7.33
C TYR A 165 -10.42 24.62 6.86
N ASP A 166 -10.15 25.49 7.83
CA ASP A 166 -9.54 26.81 7.61
C ASP A 166 -8.01 26.67 7.51
N LEU A 167 -7.34 27.66 6.90
CA LEU A 167 -5.88 27.69 6.96
C LEU A 167 -5.39 27.99 8.38
N ALA A 168 -4.28 27.37 8.78
CA ALA A 168 -3.62 27.70 10.03
C ALA A 168 -3.09 29.15 10.03
N GLU A 169 -2.60 29.63 8.88
CA GLU A 169 -1.96 30.94 8.72
C GLU A 169 -2.17 31.53 7.32
N ASN A 170 -1.86 32.83 7.18
CA ASN A 170 -1.87 33.51 5.88
C ASN A 170 -0.70 33.03 5.02
N VAL A 171 -0.96 32.79 3.73
CA VAL A 171 0.05 32.27 2.81
C VAL A 171 0.32 33.26 1.70
N GLY A 172 1.39 34.03 1.87
CA GLY A 172 1.88 34.96 0.86
C GLY A 172 2.38 34.28 -0.41
N ARG A 173 2.53 35.07 -1.49
CA ARG A 173 3.07 34.60 -2.76
C ARG A 173 4.45 33.96 -2.58
N GLY A 174 4.64 32.79 -3.18
CA GLY A 174 5.88 32.02 -3.10
C GLY A 174 6.11 31.27 -1.77
N ARG A 175 5.22 31.42 -0.78
CA ARG A 175 5.27 30.67 0.48
C ARG A 175 4.51 29.35 0.37
N SER A 176 4.80 28.46 1.30
CA SER A 176 4.19 27.12 1.38
C SER A 176 3.47 26.93 2.70
N ILE A 177 2.42 26.10 2.68
CA ILE A 177 1.67 25.66 3.85
C ILE A 177 1.42 24.15 3.76
N ASN A 178 1.29 23.50 4.92
CA ASN A 178 0.90 22.10 5.00
C ASN A 178 -0.60 22.01 5.36
N LEU A 179 -1.39 21.38 4.50
CA LEU A 179 -2.84 21.21 4.67
C LEU A 179 -3.10 19.82 5.24
N GLY A 180 -3.46 19.76 6.53
CA GLY A 180 -3.72 18.52 7.25
C GLY A 180 -5.20 18.15 7.27
N VAL A 181 -5.52 16.89 7.03
CA VAL A 181 -6.88 16.33 7.09
C VAL A 181 -6.88 15.02 7.85
N ASP A 182 -7.70 14.93 8.90
CA ASP A 182 -7.91 13.68 9.62
C ASP A 182 -8.76 12.73 8.80
N MET A 183 -8.22 11.54 8.54
CA MET A 183 -8.84 10.52 7.70
C MET A 183 -8.94 9.18 8.41
N ARG A 184 -9.80 8.32 7.87
CA ARG A 184 -9.98 6.94 8.29
C ARG A 184 -10.18 6.04 7.09
N ALA A 185 -9.34 5.00 6.99
CA ALA A 185 -9.43 4.00 5.95
C ALA A 185 -10.80 3.31 5.97
N PRO A 186 -11.43 3.10 4.80
CA PRO A 186 -12.72 2.42 4.72
C PRO A 186 -12.62 0.95 5.14
N LYS A 187 -13.77 0.31 5.38
CA LYS A 187 -13.82 -1.14 5.66
C LYS A 187 -13.55 -1.97 4.41
N ALA A 188 -13.98 -1.48 3.25
CA ALA A 188 -13.85 -2.20 1.99
C ALA A 188 -12.39 -2.16 1.50
N SER A 189 -11.84 -3.33 1.21
CA SER A 189 -10.54 -3.46 0.55
C SER A 189 -10.56 -2.82 -0.84
N GLY A 190 -9.39 -2.44 -1.35
CA GLY A 190 -9.22 -1.88 -2.68
C GLY A 190 -8.61 -0.48 -2.67
N SER A 191 -8.56 0.14 -3.86
CA SER A 191 -8.02 1.47 -4.05
C SER A 191 -9.09 2.54 -3.82
N HIS A 192 -8.79 3.52 -2.98
CA HIS A 192 -9.69 4.61 -2.63
C HIS A 192 -9.02 5.95 -2.90
N SER A 193 -9.57 6.69 -3.87
CA SER A 193 -9.06 8.01 -4.26
C SER A 193 -9.98 9.11 -3.74
N THR A 194 -9.41 10.12 -3.09
CA THR A 194 -10.12 11.30 -2.59
C THR A 194 -9.57 12.56 -3.26
N THR A 195 -10.47 13.48 -3.60
CA THR A 195 -10.12 14.77 -4.19
C THR A 195 -10.63 15.88 -3.29
N TRP A 196 -9.71 16.76 -2.93
CA TRP A 196 -9.90 17.96 -2.14
C TRP A 196 -9.61 19.18 -3.01
N THR A 197 -10.02 20.35 -2.54
CA THR A 197 -9.72 21.62 -3.21
C THR A 197 -9.53 22.72 -2.18
N MET A 198 -8.76 23.73 -2.53
CA MET A 198 -8.82 25.02 -1.84
C MET A 198 -9.98 25.84 -2.42
N ARG A 199 -10.58 26.71 -1.61
CA ARG A 199 -11.71 27.54 -1.99
C ARG A 199 -11.59 28.93 -1.39
N VAL A 200 -11.96 29.95 -2.16
CA VAL A 200 -12.09 31.34 -1.71
C VAL A 200 -13.45 31.87 -2.17
N GLY A 201 -14.32 32.23 -1.23
CA GLY A 201 -15.69 32.62 -1.55
C GLY A 201 -16.45 31.55 -2.36
N GLY A 202 -16.76 31.82 -3.63
CA GLY A 202 -17.42 30.88 -4.54
C GLY A 202 -16.47 30.07 -5.43
N GLU A 203 -15.19 30.43 -5.46
CA GLU A 203 -14.22 29.91 -6.42
C GLU A 203 -13.35 28.81 -5.80
N THR A 204 -13.22 27.68 -6.49
CA THR A 204 -12.32 26.58 -6.10
C THR A 204 -11.04 26.64 -6.92
N PHE A 205 -9.89 26.44 -6.26
CA PHE A 205 -8.59 26.35 -6.89
C PHE A 205 -7.77 25.23 -6.23
N CYS A 206 -6.66 24.84 -6.84
CA CYS A 206 -5.74 23.86 -6.26
C CYS A 206 -6.39 22.47 -5.99
N PRO A 207 -6.62 21.63 -7.02
CA PRO A 207 -7.13 20.29 -6.79
C PRO A 207 -6.07 19.41 -6.10
N LEU A 208 -6.39 18.94 -4.89
CA LEU A 208 -5.55 18.13 -4.03
C LEU A 208 -6.00 16.67 -4.11
N ARG A 209 -5.23 15.81 -4.77
CA ARG A 209 -5.59 14.40 -4.96
C ARG A 209 -4.72 13.50 -4.09
N MET A 210 -5.32 12.44 -3.58
CA MET A 210 -4.60 11.35 -2.91
C MET A 210 -5.32 10.02 -3.14
N THR A 211 -4.54 8.95 -3.22
CA THR A 211 -5.05 7.58 -3.31
C THR A 211 -4.42 6.71 -2.23
N ILE A 212 -5.23 5.92 -1.53
CA ILE A 212 -4.77 4.89 -0.59
C ILE A 212 -5.22 3.50 -1.05
N VAL A 213 -4.59 2.45 -0.54
CA VAL A 213 -5.01 1.06 -0.75
C VAL A 213 -5.34 0.43 0.59
N VAL A 214 -6.52 -0.18 0.69
CA VAL A 214 -6.97 -0.92 1.87
C VAL A 214 -6.85 -2.42 1.60
N ARG A 215 -6.27 -3.14 2.56
CA ARG A 215 -6.12 -4.59 2.58
C ARG A 215 -6.93 -5.23 3.69
#